data_AF-A0A6P8W8J8-F1
#
_entry.id   AF-A0A6P8W8J8-F1
#
_cell.length_a   1.000
_cell.length_b   1.000
_cell.length_c   1.000
_cell.angle_alpha   90.00
_cell.angle_beta   90.00
_cell.angle_gamma   90.00
#
_symmetry.space_group_name_H-M   'P 1'
#
loop_
_entity.id
_entity.type
_entity.pdbx_description
1 polymer ?
#
loop_
_entity_poly.entity_id
_entity_poly.type
_entity_poly.pdbx_seq_one_letter_code
_entity_poly.pdbx_strand_id
1 'polypeptide(L)'
;MVLFKRLSVPLCVFLQVAYLGKVTISGTQFLSGCTESAVVGLVEQHGQQQCNSLLEIRPFQVRLHHLDGHGEASVTMDTYQVARIAYCTADHSVRPNVFAWIYREINDDLTFQMDCHAVQCESKLEAKKLAHSMMEAFRKTFHSMRSDGRIHKSGSSDDFAEDSSSPEDSTPDDG
;
A
#
# COMPACT_ATOMS: atom_id res chain seq x y z
N MET A 1 -12.44 5.25 -28.67
CA MET A 1 -11.98 4.00 -28.03
C MET A 1 -10.56 4.19 -27.53
N VAL A 2 -10.39 4.69 -26.31
CA VAL A 2 -9.06 4.76 -25.68
C VAL A 2 -8.80 3.38 -25.08
N LEU A 3 -7.88 2.65 -25.69
CA LEU A 3 -7.44 1.35 -25.22
C LEU A 3 -6.67 1.55 -23.91
N PHE A 4 -7.38 1.58 -22.78
CA PHE A 4 -6.79 1.23 -21.48
C PHE A 4 -6.43 -0.26 -21.56
N LYS A 5 -5.27 -0.56 -22.17
CA LYS A 5 -4.62 -1.85 -21.95
C LYS A 5 -4.54 -2.01 -20.44
N ARG A 6 -5.15 -3.07 -19.90
CA ARG A 6 -4.85 -3.60 -18.57
C ARG A 6 -3.34 -3.55 -18.41
N LEU A 7 -2.84 -2.54 -17.69
CA LEU A 7 -1.45 -2.51 -17.26
C LEU A 7 -1.34 -3.71 -16.33
N SER A 8 -0.84 -4.81 -16.87
CA SER A 8 -0.21 -5.84 -16.06
C SER A 8 0.93 -5.13 -15.35
N VAL A 9 0.64 -4.59 -14.17
CA VAL A 9 1.63 -3.94 -13.32
C VAL A 9 2.70 -5.02 -13.09
N PRO A 10 3.97 -4.73 -13.39
CA PRO A 10 5.03 -5.72 -13.25
C PRO A 10 4.97 -6.35 -11.86
N LEU A 11 5.31 -7.64 -11.79
CA LEU A 11 5.31 -8.50 -10.60
C LEU A 11 6.10 -7.94 -9.39
N CYS A 12 6.79 -6.81 -9.56
CA CYS A 12 7.49 -6.09 -8.53
C CYS A 12 7.57 -4.61 -8.94
N VAL A 13 7.34 -3.68 -8.01
CA VAL A 13 7.59 -2.25 -8.23
C VAL A 13 8.79 -1.83 -7.39
N PHE A 14 9.73 -1.14 -8.01
CA PHE A 14 10.90 -0.54 -7.38
C PHE A 14 10.85 0.97 -7.57
N LEU A 15 10.90 1.73 -6.49
CA LEU A 15 10.94 3.19 -6.54
C LEU A 15 11.98 3.72 -5.57
N GLN A 16 12.83 4.62 -6.07
CA GLN A 16 13.72 5.39 -5.22
C GLN A 16 12.88 6.41 -4.45
N VAL A 17 13.08 6.48 -3.15
CA VAL A 17 12.32 7.32 -2.23
C VAL A 17 13.25 7.87 -1.15
N ALA A 18 12.82 8.92 -0.46
CA ALA A 18 13.43 9.31 0.81
C ALA A 18 12.61 8.69 1.95
N TYR A 19 13.23 7.84 2.76
CA TYR A 19 12.53 7.29 3.93
C TYR A 19 12.45 8.35 5.03
N LEU A 20 11.23 8.73 5.41
CA LEU A 20 10.99 9.76 6.42
C LEU A 20 11.08 9.21 7.84
N GLY A 21 11.03 7.87 7.98
CA GLY A 21 11.08 7.18 9.26
C GLY A 21 9.77 6.47 9.59
N LYS A 22 9.65 6.10 10.87
CA LYS A 22 8.45 5.48 11.43
C LYS A 22 8.08 6.09 12.77
N VAL A 23 6.81 6.03 13.11
CA VAL A 23 6.27 6.41 14.42
C VAL A 23 5.22 5.40 14.85
N THR A 24 5.29 4.98 16.11
CA THR A 24 4.27 4.09 16.69
C THR A 24 2.99 4.87 16.94
N ILE A 25 1.86 4.32 16.48
CA ILE A 25 0.53 4.91 16.61
C ILE A 25 -0.37 4.05 17.49
N SER A 26 -1.33 4.70 18.14
CA SER A 26 -2.34 4.03 18.97
C SER A 26 -3.59 3.69 18.17
N GLY A 27 -4.26 2.59 18.53
CA GLY A 27 -5.53 2.17 17.94
C GLY A 27 -5.39 1.15 16.82
N THR A 28 -6.53 0.55 16.45
CA THR A 28 -6.63 -0.55 15.47
C THR A 28 -7.68 -0.30 14.39
N GLN A 29 -8.34 0.86 14.42
CA GLN A 29 -9.31 1.28 13.41
C GLN A 29 -8.63 2.27 12.47
N PHE A 30 -8.43 1.86 11.22
CA PHE A 30 -7.73 2.65 10.22
C PHE A 30 -8.73 3.21 9.20
N LEU A 31 -9.08 4.48 9.40
CA LEU A 31 -9.97 5.24 8.52
C LEU A 31 -9.18 6.29 7.74
N SER A 32 -9.85 6.96 6.79
CA SER A 32 -9.25 8.10 6.08
C SER A 32 -8.68 9.12 7.08
N GLY A 33 -7.45 9.59 6.83
CA GLY A 33 -6.75 10.54 7.69
C GLY A 33 -6.04 9.95 8.92
N CYS A 34 -6.16 8.65 9.22
CA CYS A 34 -5.55 8.06 10.43
C CYS A 34 -4.01 8.17 10.48
N THR A 35 -3.37 8.34 9.32
CA THR A 35 -1.92 8.51 9.18
C THR A 35 -1.45 9.98 9.18
N GLU A 36 -2.37 10.96 9.20
CA GLU A 36 -2.00 12.36 8.92
C GLU A 36 -1.10 12.95 10.01
N SER A 37 -1.45 12.78 11.28
CA SER A 37 -0.61 13.28 12.38
C SER A 37 0.77 12.63 12.40
N ALA A 38 0.87 11.35 12.07
CA ALA A 38 2.14 10.62 11.98
C ALA A 38 3.01 11.17 10.85
N VAL A 39 2.42 11.38 9.67
CA VAL A 39 3.14 11.91 8.50
C VAL A 39 3.60 13.35 8.73
N VAL A 40 2.78 14.20 9.35
CA VAL A 40 3.19 15.58 9.71
C VAL A 40 4.44 15.55 10.59
N GLY A 41 4.44 14.75 11.67
CA GLY A 41 5.58 14.65 12.57
C GLY A 41 6.85 14.13 11.87
N LEU A 42 6.74 13.09 11.05
CA LEU A 42 7.87 12.54 10.30
C LEU A 42 8.42 13.55 9.27
N VAL A 43 7.53 14.28 8.59
CA VAL A 43 7.90 15.33 7.63
C VAL A 43 8.67 16.47 8.29
N GLU A 44 8.25 16.89 9.48
CA GLU A 44 8.89 17.95 10.26
C GLU A 44 10.26 17.52 10.80
N GLN A 45 10.38 16.28 11.26
CA GLN A 45 11.63 15.71 11.79
C GLN A 45 12.69 15.45 10.71
N HIS A 46 12.28 15.17 9.47
CA HIS A 46 13.19 14.81 8.36
C HIS A 46 14.08 15.97 7.87
N GLY A 47 14.01 17.16 8.47
CA GLY A 47 14.68 18.39 8.04
C GLY A 47 16.21 18.40 7.96
N GLN A 48 16.93 17.27 8.12
CA GLN A 48 18.40 17.24 8.12
C GLN A 48 19.09 15.96 7.60
N GLN A 49 18.38 14.86 7.32
CA GLN A 49 19.01 13.63 6.78
C GLN A 49 18.16 13.04 5.66
N GLN A 50 18.52 13.36 4.42
CA GLN A 50 17.97 12.69 3.24
C GLN A 50 18.69 11.36 3.03
N CYS A 51 18.19 10.31 3.65
CA CYS A 51 18.63 8.95 3.32
C CYS A 51 17.84 8.49 2.10
N ASN A 52 18.51 8.45 0.95
CA ASN A 52 17.93 7.80 -0.23
C ASN A 52 17.70 6.32 0.11
N SER A 53 16.58 5.79 -0.33
CA SER A 53 16.17 4.40 -0.09
C SER A 53 15.51 3.87 -1.35
N LEU A 54 15.52 2.56 -1.53
CA LEU A 54 14.75 1.88 -2.57
C LEU A 54 13.59 1.13 -1.91
N LEU A 55 12.36 1.51 -2.24
CA LEU A 55 11.17 0.79 -1.82
C LEU A 55 10.77 -0.21 -2.90
N GLU A 56 10.66 -1.46 -2.50
CA GLU A 56 10.35 -2.59 -3.35
C GLU A 56 9.04 -3.25 -2.89
N ILE A 57 8.01 -3.24 -3.72
CA ILE A 57 6.73 -3.91 -3.45
C ILE A 57 6.67 -5.20 -4.27
N ARG A 58 6.68 -6.35 -3.58
CA ARG A 58 6.51 -7.69 -4.14
C ARG A 58 5.16 -8.28 -3.73
N PRO A 59 4.71 -9.36 -4.38
CA PRO A 59 3.73 -10.26 -3.81
C PRO A 59 4.20 -10.71 -2.43
N PHE A 60 3.32 -10.66 -1.43
CA PHE A 60 3.55 -11.10 -0.05
C PHE A 60 4.56 -10.29 0.79
N GLN A 61 5.46 -9.51 0.19
CA GLN A 61 6.50 -8.78 0.91
C GLN A 61 6.73 -7.36 0.37
N VAL A 62 7.10 -6.47 1.26
CA VAL A 62 7.60 -5.13 0.95
C VAL A 62 9.00 -5.03 1.54
N ARG A 63 9.96 -4.54 0.76
CA ARG A 63 11.36 -4.41 1.18
C ARG A 63 11.78 -2.94 1.07
N LEU A 64 12.37 -2.43 2.14
CA LEU A 64 12.97 -1.10 2.17
C LEU A 64 14.47 -1.28 2.25
N HIS A 65 15.15 -0.97 1.15
CA HIS A 65 16.61 -0.99 1.08
C HIS A 65 17.12 0.41 1.41
N HIS A 66 17.86 0.54 2.50
CA HIS A 66 18.50 1.81 2.85
C HIS A 66 19.71 2.00 1.95
N LEU A 67 19.87 3.14 1.28
CA LEU A 67 21.07 3.39 0.47
C LEU A 67 22.13 4.09 1.34
N ASP A 68 23.40 3.76 1.10
CA ASP A 68 24.52 4.42 1.75
C ASP A 68 24.81 5.79 1.11
N GLY A 69 25.80 6.52 1.65
CA GLY A 69 26.20 7.84 1.14
C GLY A 69 26.74 7.84 -0.30
N HIS A 70 26.97 6.66 -0.90
CA HIS A 70 27.38 6.48 -2.29
C HIS A 70 26.21 6.09 -3.22
N GLY A 71 24.99 5.93 -2.66
CA GLY A 71 23.81 5.52 -3.42
C GLY A 71 23.74 4.01 -3.68
N GLU A 72 24.65 3.24 -3.10
CA GLU A 72 24.62 1.77 -3.16
C GLU A 72 23.70 1.22 -2.06
N ALA A 73 23.09 0.06 -2.29
CA ALA A 73 22.28 -0.59 -1.27
C ALA A 73 23.15 -0.91 -0.06
N SER A 74 22.84 -0.27 1.08
CA SER A 74 23.47 -0.62 2.34
C SER A 74 23.15 -2.07 2.69
N VAL A 75 23.97 -2.67 3.55
CA VAL A 75 23.74 -4.04 4.05
C VAL A 75 22.42 -4.13 4.84
N THR A 76 21.86 -3.00 5.28
CA THR A 76 20.62 -2.95 6.04
C THR A 76 19.39 -2.86 5.15
N MET A 77 18.48 -3.81 5.32
CA MET A 77 17.22 -3.88 4.60
C MET A 77 16.10 -4.32 5.53
N ASP A 78 15.02 -3.55 5.58
CA ASP A 78 13.82 -3.91 6.32
C ASP A 78 12.86 -4.71 5.42
N THR A 79 12.22 -5.73 5.99
CA THR A 79 11.23 -6.56 5.28
C THR A 79 9.91 -6.57 6.04
N TYR A 80 8.85 -6.19 5.34
CA TYR A 80 7.49 -6.17 5.86
C TYR A 80 6.64 -7.22 5.15
N GLN A 81 6.00 -8.10 5.91
CA GLN A 81 5.03 -9.04 5.34
C GLN A 81 3.76 -8.30 4.95
N VAL A 82 3.30 -8.43 3.71
CA VAL A 82 2.06 -7.79 3.22
C VAL A 82 0.87 -8.21 4.09
N ALA A 83 0.84 -9.45 4.57
CA ALA A 83 -0.21 -9.94 5.47
C ALA A 83 -0.31 -9.20 6.82
N ARG A 84 0.70 -8.40 7.20
CA ARG A 84 0.75 -7.61 8.45
C ARG A 84 0.62 -6.10 8.22
N ILE A 85 0.55 -5.65 6.97
CA ILE A 85 0.26 -4.25 6.69
C ILE A 85 -1.26 -4.06 6.83
N ALA A 86 -1.67 -3.16 7.73
CA ALA A 86 -3.07 -2.96 8.06
C ALA A 86 -3.74 -1.85 7.24
N TYR A 87 -2.94 -0.91 6.70
CA TYR A 87 -3.43 0.24 5.96
C TYR A 87 -2.30 0.84 5.10
N CYS A 88 -2.65 1.47 3.98
CA CYS A 88 -1.72 2.30 3.21
C CYS A 88 -2.45 3.45 2.49
N THR A 89 -1.78 4.59 2.32
CA THR A 89 -2.34 5.75 1.62
C THR A 89 -1.25 6.60 0.98
N ALA A 90 -1.65 7.41 -0.01
CA ALA A 90 -0.84 8.45 -0.65
C ALA A 90 -1.61 9.79 -0.75
N ASP A 91 -2.64 9.96 0.08
CA ASP A 91 -3.54 11.12 0.04
C ASP A 91 -3.35 11.99 1.29
N HIS A 92 -2.16 12.58 1.39
CA HIS A 92 -1.77 13.46 2.49
C HIS A 92 -1.90 14.92 2.08
N SER A 93 -2.45 15.73 2.99
CA SER A 93 -2.67 17.15 2.74
C SER A 93 -1.38 17.96 2.89
N VAL A 94 -0.53 17.57 3.84
CA VAL A 94 0.74 18.25 4.12
C VAL A 94 1.78 18.11 3.02
N ARG A 95 1.88 16.93 2.39
CA ARG A 95 2.78 16.65 1.26
C ARG A 95 2.16 15.62 0.30
N PRO A 96 1.78 16.04 -0.92
CA PRO A 96 1.05 15.15 -1.84
C PRO A 96 1.93 14.06 -2.49
N ASN A 97 3.25 14.11 -2.33
CA ASN A 97 4.21 13.11 -2.80
C ASN A 97 4.64 12.13 -1.70
N VAL A 98 3.94 12.08 -0.57
CA VAL A 98 4.20 11.10 0.49
C VAL A 98 3.33 9.87 0.31
N PHE A 99 3.93 8.70 0.51
CA PHE A 99 3.24 7.43 0.67
C PHE A 99 3.49 6.91 2.08
N ALA A 100 2.44 6.43 2.75
CA ALA A 100 2.50 5.90 4.10
C ALA A 100 1.82 4.53 4.20
N TRP A 101 2.32 3.69 5.09
CA TRP A 101 1.69 2.42 5.45
C TRP A 101 1.77 2.16 6.96
N ILE A 102 0.77 1.46 7.47
CA ILE A 102 0.72 1.02 8.86
C ILE A 102 1.06 -0.46 8.91
N TYR A 103 2.14 -0.80 9.60
CA TYR A 103 2.58 -2.17 9.81
C TYR A 103 2.27 -2.61 11.24
N ARG A 104 1.70 -3.80 11.39
CA ARG A 104 1.58 -4.45 12.69
C ARG A 104 2.92 -5.09 13.04
N GLU A 105 3.73 -4.43 13.85
CA GLU A 105 5.01 -4.94 14.34
C GLU A 105 4.79 -5.94 15.49
N ILE A 106 5.59 -7.00 15.57
CA ILE A 106 5.51 -8.06 16.59
C ILE A 106 6.85 -8.02 17.31
N ASN A 107 6.79 -7.68 18.57
CA ASN A 107 7.96 -7.55 19.44
C ASN A 107 8.45 -8.93 19.88
N ASP A 108 9.66 -8.98 20.44
CA ASP A 108 10.29 -10.22 20.92
C ASP A 108 9.48 -10.91 22.03
N ASP A 109 8.72 -10.14 22.81
CA ASP A 109 7.82 -10.62 23.86
C ASP A 109 6.44 -11.06 23.33
N LEU A 110 6.28 -11.17 22.01
CA LEU A 110 5.05 -11.51 21.29
C LEU A 110 3.92 -10.48 21.40
N THR A 111 4.16 -9.33 22.05
CA THR A 111 3.24 -8.19 21.95
C THR A 111 3.31 -7.59 20.55
N PHE A 112 2.32 -6.76 20.21
CA PHE A 112 2.34 -6.06 18.93
C PHE A 112 2.08 -4.57 19.12
N GLN A 113 2.63 -3.79 18.19
CA GLN A 113 2.36 -2.37 18.06
C GLN A 113 2.05 -2.02 16.62
N MET A 114 1.47 -0.85 16.40
CA MET A 114 1.15 -0.35 15.07
C MET A 114 2.17 0.73 14.72
N ASP A 115 3.01 0.48 13.73
CA ASP A 115 4.02 1.43 13.26
C ASP A 115 3.54 2.07 11.96
N CYS A 116 3.40 3.39 11.95
CA CYS A 116 3.18 4.16 10.73
C CYS A 116 4.53 4.52 10.12
N HIS A 117 4.78 4.04 8.92
CA HIS A 117 5.97 4.35 8.13
C HIS A 117 5.59 5.34 7.03
N ALA A 118 6.54 6.19 6.65
CA ALA A 118 6.34 7.13 5.56
C ALA A 118 7.58 7.27 4.67
N VAL A 119 7.34 7.43 3.38
CA VAL A 119 8.36 7.73 2.37
C VAL A 119 7.92 8.93 1.55
N GLN A 120 8.87 9.75 1.15
CA GLN A 120 8.67 10.82 0.18
C GLN A 120 9.14 10.35 -1.20
N CYS A 121 8.26 10.45 -2.18
CA CYS A 121 8.51 10.12 -3.59
C CYS A 121 8.90 11.38 -4.38
N GLU A 122 9.36 11.20 -5.62
CA GLU A 122 9.68 12.33 -6.50
C GLU A 122 8.42 13.15 -6.82
N SER A 123 7.27 12.46 -6.99
CA SER A 123 6.01 13.11 -7.34
C SER A 123 4.79 12.49 -6.68
N LYS A 124 3.68 13.25 -6.69
CA LYS A 124 2.34 12.75 -6.30
C LYS A 124 1.94 11.50 -7.08
N LEU A 125 2.30 11.43 -8.35
CA LEU A 125 1.97 10.28 -9.20
C LEU A 125 2.68 9.01 -8.72
N GLU A 126 3.94 9.11 -8.32
CA GLU A 126 4.70 7.97 -7.79
C GLU A 126 4.17 7.48 -6.45
N ALA A 127 3.84 8.40 -5.54
CA ALA A 127 3.19 8.03 -4.28
C ALA A 127 1.89 7.25 -4.52
N LYS A 128 1.07 7.69 -5.50
CA LYS A 128 -0.14 6.97 -5.92
C LYS A 128 0.15 5.62 -6.57
N LYS A 129 1.22 5.51 -7.36
CA LYS A 129 1.65 4.22 -7.94
C LYS A 129 2.05 3.23 -6.84
N LEU A 130 2.73 3.67 -5.79
CA LEU A 130 3.05 2.84 -4.63
C LEU A 130 1.80 2.35 -3.91
N ALA A 131 0.87 3.27 -3.59
CA ALA A 131 -0.39 2.90 -2.94
C ALA A 131 -1.20 1.88 -3.77
N HIS A 132 -1.29 2.10 -5.08
CA HIS A 132 -1.95 1.16 -5.97
C HIS A 132 -1.24 -0.21 -6.02
N SER A 133 0.09 -0.21 -6.08
CA SER A 133 0.88 -1.45 -6.11
C SER A 133 0.76 -2.24 -4.80
N MET A 134 0.74 -1.54 -3.66
CA MET A 134 0.48 -2.14 -2.34
C MET A 134 -0.91 -2.78 -2.28
N MET A 135 -1.93 -2.09 -2.79
CA MET A 135 -3.30 -2.62 -2.89
C MET A 135 -3.37 -3.90 -3.74
N GLU A 136 -2.72 -3.90 -4.89
CA GLU A 136 -2.64 -5.11 -5.73
C GLU A 136 -1.88 -6.25 -5.06
N ALA A 137 -0.82 -5.94 -4.30
CA ALA A 137 -0.11 -6.93 -3.49
C ALA A 137 -1.00 -7.51 -2.39
N PHE A 138 -1.84 -6.70 -1.73
CA PHE A 138 -2.85 -7.18 -0.79
C PHE A 138 -3.79 -8.17 -1.45
N ARG A 139 -4.43 -7.79 -2.57
CA ARG A 139 -5.41 -8.65 -3.27
C ARG A 139 -4.80 -10.01 -3.60
N LYS A 140 -3.60 -10.02 -4.18
CA LYS A 140 -2.87 -11.27 -4.50
C LYS A 140 -2.58 -12.09 -3.25
N THR A 141 -2.14 -11.44 -2.18
CA THR A 141 -1.83 -12.10 -0.90
C THR A 141 -3.07 -12.75 -0.28
N PHE A 142 -4.19 -12.02 -0.20
CA PHE A 142 -5.46 -12.55 0.30
C PHE A 142 -6.02 -13.68 -0.56
N HIS A 143 -5.95 -13.56 -1.89
CA HIS A 143 -6.37 -14.64 -2.79
C HIS A 143 -5.52 -15.91 -2.62
N SER A 144 -4.20 -15.77 -2.50
CA SER A 144 -3.32 -16.91 -2.23
C SER A 144 -3.65 -17.57 -0.89
N MET A 145 -3.79 -16.79 0.19
CA MET A 145 -4.11 -17.35 1.51
C MET A 145 -5.46 -18.07 1.56
N ARG A 146 -6.45 -17.60 0.79
CA ARG A 146 -7.76 -18.25 0.65
C ARG A 146 -7.68 -19.53 -0.18
N SER A 147 -6.89 -19.56 -1.25
CA SER A 147 -6.71 -20.76 -2.08
C SER A 147 -5.86 -21.83 -1.38
N ASP A 148 -4.93 -21.43 -0.52
CA ASP A 148 -4.13 -22.32 0.33
C ASP A 148 -4.92 -22.90 1.54
N GLY A 149 -6.19 -22.54 1.71
CA GLY A 149 -7.03 -23.02 2.81
C GLY A 149 -6.71 -22.43 4.19
N ARG A 150 -5.82 -21.42 4.28
CA ARG A 150 -5.47 -20.73 5.55
C ARG A 150 -6.55 -19.78 6.04
N ILE A 151 -7.50 -19.39 5.18
CA ILE A 151 -8.64 -18.53 5.51
C ILE A 151 -9.92 -19.28 5.16
N HIS A 152 -10.69 -19.64 6.18
CA HIS A 152 -11.94 -20.38 6.02
C HIS A 152 -13.04 -19.41 5.53
N LYS A 153 -13.87 -19.83 4.57
CA LYS A 153 -15.09 -19.10 4.17
C LYS A 153 -16.09 -19.11 5.32
N SER A 154 -16.06 -18.11 6.18
CA SER A 154 -17.18 -17.79 7.07
C SER A 154 -17.60 -16.34 6.83
N GLY A 155 -18.58 -16.17 5.94
CA GLY A 155 -19.57 -15.10 5.91
C GLY A 155 -19.10 -13.65 5.78
N SER A 156 -19.04 -13.13 4.56
CA SER A 156 -19.58 -11.80 4.24
C SER A 156 -19.87 -11.76 2.75
N SER A 157 -21.16 -11.79 2.39
CA SER A 157 -21.65 -11.49 1.05
C SER A 157 -21.71 -9.97 0.93
N ASP A 158 -20.61 -9.35 0.51
CA ASP A 158 -20.71 -8.04 -0.13
C ASP A 158 -20.86 -8.30 -1.63
N ASP A 159 -22.12 -8.45 -2.04
CA ASP A 159 -22.55 -8.44 -3.43
C ASP A 159 -22.14 -7.10 -4.05
N PHE A 160 -21.01 -7.08 -4.75
CA PHE A 160 -20.73 -6.02 -5.71
C PHE A 160 -21.73 -6.18 -6.85
N ALA A 161 -22.70 -5.27 -6.91
CA ALA A 161 -23.63 -5.16 -8.03
C ALA A 161 -22.84 -5.01 -9.34
N GLU A 162 -22.77 -6.08 -10.12
CA GLU A 162 -22.42 -6.02 -11.53
C GLU A 162 -23.61 -5.42 -12.29
N ASP A 163 -23.58 -4.11 -12.50
CA ASP A 163 -24.42 -3.42 -13.48
C ASP A 163 -24.12 -4.01 -14.86
N SER A 164 -24.98 -4.96 -15.26
CA SER A 164 -24.94 -5.64 -16.54
C SER A 164 -26.08 -5.06 -17.39
N SER A 165 -25.85 -3.89 -17.98
CA SER A 165 -26.70 -3.40 -19.05
C SER A 165 -26.35 -4.11 -20.35
N SER A 166 -27.33 -4.76 -20.97
CA SER A 166 -27.38 -5.05 -22.41
C SER A 166 -28.83 -5.17 -22.87
N PRO A 167 -29.16 -4.71 -24.09
CA PRO A 167 -30.52 -4.42 -24.53
C PRO A 167 -31.14 -5.61 -25.27
N GLU A 168 -32.43 -5.84 -25.08
CA GLU A 168 -33.19 -6.78 -25.90
C GLU A 168 -34.35 -6.04 -26.58
N ASP A 169 -34.09 -5.75 -27.84
CA ASP A 169 -34.99 -5.34 -28.90
C ASP A 169 -36.07 -6.39 -29.16
N SER A 170 -37.34 -5.97 -29.21
CA SER A 170 -38.39 -6.56 -30.05
C SER A 170 -39.59 -5.60 -30.10
N THR A 171 -39.87 -5.11 -31.30
CA THR A 171 -41.08 -4.33 -31.69
C THR A 171 -42.23 -5.29 -32.10
N PRO A 172 -43.37 -4.79 -32.63
CA PRO A 172 -44.65 -4.54 -31.96
C PRO A 172 -45.74 -5.59 -32.29
N ASP A 173 -46.85 -5.63 -31.54
CA ASP A 173 -48.08 -6.32 -32.00
C ASP A 173 -49.34 -5.56 -31.58
N ASP A 174 -50.27 -5.50 -32.53
CA ASP A 174 -51.45 -4.64 -32.63
C ASP A 174 -52.70 -5.43 -32.17
N GLY A 175 -53.59 -4.80 -31.40
CA GLY A 175 -54.82 -5.41 -30.91
C GLY A 175 -55.67 -4.49 -30.05
#